data_AF-A0A521Z2D5-F1
#
_entry.id   AF-A0A521Z2D5-F1
#
_cell.length_a   1.000
_cell.length_b   1.000
_cell.length_c   1.000
_cell.angle_alpha   90.00
_cell.angle_beta   90.00
_cell.angle_gamma   90.00
#
_symmetry.space_group_name_H-M   'P 1'
#
loop_
_entity.id
_entity.type
_entity.pdbx_description
1 polymer ?
#
loop_
_entity_poly.entity_id
_entity_poly.type
_entity_poly.pdbx_seq_one_letter_code
_entity_poly.pdbx_strand_id
1 'polypeptide(L)'
;MDKDEIASLRKSLKLTQQEFGQLFDAHAMTVSKWERGVFPPSAYQQALLQRFKQTADEKEDKAKQELKNLLVGAGVVAALIWLLNAGK
;
A
#
# COMPACT_ATOMS: atom_id res chain seq x y z
N MET A 1 -10.74 8.89 -7.73
CA MET A 1 -9.64 8.10 -8.33
C MET A 1 -9.99 7.84 -9.77
N ASP A 2 -9.01 7.97 -10.66
CA ASP A 2 -9.17 7.60 -12.07
C ASP A 2 -9.02 6.08 -12.28
N LYS A 3 -9.22 5.63 -13.53
CA LYS A 3 -9.18 4.21 -13.90
C LYS A 3 -7.82 3.55 -13.65
N ASP A 4 -6.73 4.30 -13.85
CA ASP A 4 -5.37 3.80 -13.77
C ASP A 4 -4.92 3.72 -12.31
N GLU A 5 -5.35 4.67 -11.48
CA GLU A 5 -5.20 4.63 -10.03
C GLU A 5 -5.92 3.43 -9.40
N ILE A 6 -7.14 3.11 -9.84
CA ILE A 6 -7.90 1.95 -9.34
C ILE A 6 -7.14 0.65 -9.65
N ALA A 7 -6.70 0.48 -10.90
CA ALA A 7 -5.94 -0.71 -11.31
C ALA A 7 -4.61 -0.82 -10.55
N SER A 8 -3.95 0.31 -10.31
CA SER A 8 -2.67 0.36 -9.59
C SER A 8 -2.83 0.00 -8.13
N LEU A 9 -3.84 0.54 -7.45
CA LEU A 9 -4.17 0.20 -6.06
C LEU A 9 -4.47 -1.29 -5.91
N ARG A 10 -5.29 -1.88 -6.80
CA ARG A 10 -5.55 -3.32 -6.75
C ARG A 10 -4.27 -4.15 -6.90
N LYS A 11 -3.42 -3.78 -7.87
CA LYS A 11 -2.19 -4.52 -8.19
C LYS A 11 -1.15 -4.42 -7.09
N SER A 12 -1.00 -3.26 -6.43
CA SER A 12 -0.06 -3.11 -5.30
C SER A 12 -0.43 -4.02 -4.13
N LEU A 13 -1.72 -4.25 -3.93
CA LEU A 13 -2.26 -5.19 -2.93
C LEU A 13 -2.22 -6.66 -3.38
N LYS A 14 -1.80 -6.93 -4.62
CA LYS A 14 -1.76 -8.27 -5.24
C LYS A 14 -3.13 -8.98 -5.26
N LEU A 15 -4.21 -8.21 -5.37
CA LEU A 15 -5.58 -8.74 -5.41
C LEU A 15 -6.05 -9.00 -6.85
N THR A 16 -6.85 -10.04 -7.02
CA THR A 16 -7.67 -10.25 -8.22
C THR A 16 -8.80 -9.20 -8.29
N GLN A 17 -9.41 -9.02 -9.47
CA GLN A 17 -10.57 -8.12 -9.61
C GLN A 17 -11.76 -8.56 -8.77
N GLN A 18 -11.90 -9.87 -8.51
CA GLN A 18 -12.95 -10.42 -7.67
C GLN A 18 -12.73 -10.05 -6.20
N GLU A 19 -11.53 -10.32 -5.65
CA GLU A 19 -11.21 -9.99 -4.26
C GLU A 19 -11.26 -8.48 -4.02
N PHE A 20 -10.76 -7.69 -4.97
CA PHE A 20 -10.85 -6.23 -4.89
C PHE A 20 -12.30 -5.75 -4.89
N GLY A 21 -13.14 -6.31 -5.77
CA GLY A 21 -14.55 -5.95 -5.83
C GLY A 21 -15.31 -6.22 -4.54
N GLN A 22 -15.00 -7.33 -3.85
CA GLN A 22 -15.62 -7.67 -2.56
C GLN A 22 -15.40 -6.58 -1.48
N LEU A 23 -14.28 -5.84 -1.53
CA LEU A 23 -14.01 -4.75 -0.57
C LEU A 23 -14.95 -3.54 -0.76
N PHE A 24 -15.55 -3.39 -1.93
CA PHE A 24 -16.33 -2.21 -2.32
C PHE A 24 -17.76 -2.57 -2.78
N ASP A 25 -18.23 -3.76 -2.42
CA ASP A 25 -19.53 -4.31 -2.84
C ASP A 25 -19.73 -4.27 -4.36
N ALA A 26 -18.74 -4.79 -5.09
CA ALA A 26 -18.73 -4.80 -6.54
C ALA A 26 -18.35 -6.18 -7.10
N HIS A 27 -18.96 -6.55 -8.21
CA HIS A 27 -18.60 -7.76 -8.95
C HIS A 27 -17.28 -7.55 -9.73
N ALA A 28 -16.53 -8.63 -9.99
CA ALA A 28 -15.27 -8.58 -10.73
C ALA A 28 -15.39 -7.87 -12.10
N MET A 29 -16.51 -8.11 -12.81
CA MET A 29 -16.80 -7.44 -14.09
C MET A 29 -17.02 -5.92 -13.94
N THR A 30 -17.57 -5.48 -12.80
CA THR A 30 -17.72 -4.05 -12.48
C THR A 30 -16.35 -3.41 -12.28
N VAL A 31 -15.47 -4.04 -11.51
CA VAL A 31 -14.07 -3.60 -11.33
C VAL A 31 -13.35 -3.54 -12.68
N SER A 32 -13.49 -4.57 -13.53
CA SER A 32 -12.93 -4.57 -14.88
C SER A 32 -13.40 -3.39 -15.73
N LYS A 33 -14.67 -2.99 -15.60
CA LYS A 33 -15.21 -1.81 -16.31
C LYS A 33 -14.67 -0.49 -15.74
N TRP A 34 -14.48 -0.41 -14.42
CA TRP A 34 -13.81 0.74 -13.78
C TRP A 34 -12.37 0.91 -14.28
N GLU A 35 -11.58 -0.16 -14.25
CA GLU A 35 -10.16 -0.15 -14.64
C GLU A 35 -9.95 0.16 -16.14
N ARG A 36 -10.94 -0.17 -16.98
CA ARG A 36 -10.92 0.17 -18.41
C ARG A 36 -11.52 1.54 -18.72
N GLY A 37 -12.07 2.23 -17.72
CA GLY A 37 -12.73 3.53 -17.90
C GLY A 37 -14.07 3.46 -18.65
N VAL A 38 -14.72 2.30 -18.69
CA VAL A 38 -16.04 2.15 -19.34
C VAL A 38 -17.12 2.93 -18.58
N PHE A 39 -17.07 2.87 -17.26
CA PHE A 39 -17.83 3.75 -16.37
C PHE A 39 -17.09 3.90 -15.03
N PRO A 40 -17.30 5.02 -14.32
CA PRO A 40 -16.69 5.22 -13.01
C PRO A 40 -17.42 4.45 -11.89
N PRO A 41 -16.78 4.22 -10.73
CA PRO A 41 -17.47 3.81 -9.52
C PRO A 41 -18.54 4.84 -9.11
N SER A 42 -19.53 4.42 -8.32
CA SER A 42 -20.48 5.37 -7.71
C SER A 42 -19.75 6.38 -6.82
N ALA A 43 -20.37 7.52 -6.51
CA ALA A 43 -19.77 8.54 -5.65
C ALA A 43 -19.35 7.97 -4.28
N TYR A 44 -20.18 7.09 -3.69
CA TYR A 44 -19.85 6.40 -2.44
C TYR A 44 -18.63 5.48 -2.59
N GLN A 45 -18.59 4.66 -3.66
CA GLN A 45 -17.45 3.78 -3.93
C GLN A 45 -16.17 4.58 -4.22
N GLN A 46 -16.26 5.71 -4.92
CA GLN A 46 -15.12 6.60 -5.11
C GLN A 46 -14.56 7.13 -3.79
N ALA A 47 -15.43 7.58 -2.88
CA ALA A 47 -15.01 8.05 -1.56
C ALA A 47 -14.34 6.92 -0.76
N LEU A 48 -14.91 5.71 -0.80
CA LEU A 48 -14.36 4.54 -0.10
C LEU A 48 -13.00 4.14 -0.67
N LEU A 49 -12.84 4.11 -2.00
CA LEU A 49 -11.57 3.86 -2.67
C LEU A 49 -10.49 4.88 -2.26
N GLN A 50 -10.84 6.17 -2.23
CA GLN A 50 -9.89 7.23 -1.83
C GLN A 50 -9.45 7.09 -0.37
N ARG A 51 -10.38 6.83 0.54
CA ARG A 51 -10.06 6.62 1.96
C ARG A 51 -9.22 5.36 2.16
N PHE A 52 -9.59 4.28 1.48
CA PHE A 52 -8.82 3.05 1.52
C PHE A 52 -7.38 3.26 1.05
N LYS A 53 -7.19 3.96 -0.08
CA LYS A 53 -5.85 4.30 -0.60
C LYS A 53 -5.05 5.11 0.42
N GLN A 54 -5.64 6.19 0.96
CA GLN A 54 -4.97 7.03 1.97
C GLN A 54 -4.49 6.21 3.17
N THR A 55 -5.36 5.35 3.72
CA THR A 55 -5.00 4.51 4.87
C THR A 55 -3.95 3.45 4.51
N ALA A 56 -3.98 2.90 3.30
CA ALA A 56 -2.97 1.95 2.83
C ALA A 56 -1.58 2.62 2.72
N ASP A 57 -1.52 3.79 2.08
CA ASP A 57 -0.29 4.58 1.91
C ASP A 57 0.30 4.98 3.28
N GLU A 58 -0.54 5.48 4.20
CA GLU A 58 -0.11 5.87 5.55
C GLU A 58 0.47 4.69 6.34
N LYS A 59 -0.10 3.49 6.20
CA LYS A 59 0.41 2.28 6.87
C LYS A 59 1.72 1.82 6.26
N GLU A 60 1.85 1.87 4.94
CA GLU A 60 3.09 1.51 4.25
C GLU A 60 4.23 2.45 4.65
N ASP A 61 3.98 3.76 4.70
CA ASP A 61 4.98 4.74 5.09
C ASP A 61 5.42 4.56 6.56
N LYS A 62 4.48 4.30 7.47
CA LYS A 62 4.81 3.98 8.87
C LYS A 62 5.70 2.74 8.96
N ALA A 63 5.35 1.67 8.26
CA ALA A 63 6.15 0.44 8.26
C ALA A 63 7.58 0.68 7.71
N LYS A 64 7.71 1.49 6.64
CA LYS A 64 9.03 1.87 6.10
C LYS A 64 9.85 2.69 7.11
N GLN A 65 9.23 3.62 7.84
CA GLN A 65 9.93 4.39 8.88
C GLN A 65 10.38 3.52 10.06
N GLU A 66 9.52 2.62 10.54
CA GLU A 66 9.88 1.68 11.60
C GLU A 66 11.05 0.79 11.19
N LEU A 67 11.02 0.24 9.98
CA LEU A 67 12.12 -0.55 9.43
C LEU A 67 13.42 0.26 9.33
N LYS A 68 13.35 1.50 8.84
CA LYS A 68 14.51 2.40 8.76
C LYS A 68 15.11 2.65 10.15
N ASN A 69 14.27 2.97 11.12
CA ASN A 69 14.72 3.24 12.49
C ASN A 69 15.38 2.01 13.12
N LEU A 70 14.83 0.82 12.88
CA LEU A 70 15.40 -0.44 13.32
C LEU A 70 16.79 -0.69 12.70
N LEU A 71 16.93 -0.51 11.37
CA LEU A 71 18.19 -0.72 10.66
C LEU A 71 19.28 0.27 11.11
N VAL A 72 18.93 1.55 11.28
CA VAL A 72 19.87 2.57 11.77
C VAL A 72 20.29 2.26 13.21
N GLY A 73 19.33 1.95 14.10
CA GLY A 73 19.62 1.60 15.49
C GLY A 73 20.54 0.38 15.60
N ALA A 74 20.21 -0.70 14.87
CA ALA A 74 21.02 -1.91 14.84
C ALA A 74 22.43 -1.65 14.26
N GLY A 75 22.53 -0.86 13.19
CA GLY A 75 23.80 -0.50 12.57
C GLY A 75 24.71 0.31 13.50
N VAL A 76 24.15 1.28 14.23
CA VAL A 76 24.90 2.07 15.23
C VAL A 76 25.42 1.16 16.36
N VAL A 77 24.58 0.28 16.90
CA VAL A 77 25.00 -0.66 17.96
C VAL A 77 26.11 -1.59 17.47
N ALA A 78 25.97 -2.16 16.27
CA ALA A 78 26.98 -3.04 15.68
C ALA A 78 28.32 -2.31 15.46
N ALA A 79 28.29 -1.06 14.98
CA ALA A 79 29.48 -0.24 14.78
C ALA A 79 30.20 0.07 16.11
N LEU A 80 29.44 0.37 17.17
CA LEU A 80 29.99 0.61 18.51
C LEU A 80 30.67 -0.64 19.07
N ILE A 81 30.05 -1.82 18.93
CA ILE A 81 30.66 -3.10 19.35
C ILE A 81 31.95 -3.36 18.58
N TRP A 82 31.97 -3.10 17.27
CA TRP A 82 33.17 -3.26 16.45
C TRP A 82 34.30 -2.32 16.90
N LEU A 83 34.01 -1.04 17.12
CA LEU A 83 35.00 -0.07 17.61
C LEU A 83 35.57 -0.44 18.98
N LEU A 84 34.73 -0.88 19.92
CA LEU A 84 35.16 -1.29 21.26
C LEU A 84 36.03 -2.56 21.26
N ASN A 85 35.82 -3.46 20.29
CA ASN A 85 36.63 -4.67 20.14
C ASN A 85 37.89 -4.44 19.31
N ALA A 86 37.92 -3.49 18.38
CA ALA A 86 39.07 -3.18 17.54
C ALA A 86 40.22 -2.47 18.28
N GLY A 87 39.95 -1.90 19.46
CA GLY A 87 40.94 -1.25 20.32
C GLY A 87 41.59 -2.14 21.39
N LYS A 88 41.32 -3.46 21.38
CA LYS A 88 41.98 -4.47 22.21
C LYS A 88 42.93 -5.31 21.36
#